data_AF-A0ABD6EXB4-F1
#
_entry.id   AF-A0ABD6EXB4-F1
#
_cell.length_a   1.000
_cell.length_b   1.000
_cell.length_c   1.000
_cell.angle_alpha   90.00
_cell.angle_beta   90.00
_cell.angle_gamma   90.00
#
_symmetry.space_group_name_H-M   'P 1'
#
loop_
_entity.id
_entity.type
_entity.pdbx_description
1 polymer ?
#
loop_
_entity_poly.entity_id
_entity_poly.type
_entity_poly.pdbx_seq_one_letter_code
_entity_poly.pdbx_strand_id
1 'polypeptide(L)'
;MGDRKINAAAAALCFAPDSSDDDNIFDDDEQPVFLSKDFLVSVSLDSLDEKPEKLKQVQRYESYLQSMLAIGEGETIIELGVSIDDALQRGLSQKDLEISEAKHDRIVKNVGAVATHLVTKQSGGLFTSTYLVRNEIEAEDFIEVRVAVVGNVDAGKSTLLGVLTHSTLDDGRGLARQKLFRHKHEFESGRTSSVGNDILGFGVDGKVINRPDNHSGHLDWVKICHDSAKVITFIDLAGHEKYLKTTIFGMTGHVPDYTMLMVRSHFIHT
;
A
#
# COMPACT_ATOMS: atom_id res chain seq x y z
N MET A 1 22.24 -11.09 11.91
CA MET A 1 21.25 -9.99 12.03
C MET A 1 20.65 -9.92 10.65
N GLY A 2 19.59 -10.69 10.41
CA GLY A 2 19.08 -10.93 9.05
C GLY A 2 18.57 -9.63 8.45
N ASP A 3 18.95 -9.37 7.20
CA ASP A 3 18.39 -8.29 6.39
C ASP A 3 16.87 -8.45 6.36
N ARG A 4 16.17 -7.64 7.16
CA ARG A 4 14.73 -7.45 6.98
C ARG A 4 14.60 -6.56 5.75
N LYS A 5 14.19 -7.17 4.64
CA LYS A 5 13.75 -6.46 3.45
C LYS A 5 12.55 -5.57 3.83
N ILE A 6 12.39 -4.46 3.11
CA ILE A 6 11.43 -3.42 3.47
C ILE A 6 10.03 -3.90 3.05
N ASN A 7 9.14 -4.15 4.03
CA ASN A 7 7.76 -4.65 3.84
C ASN A 7 6.80 -3.75 3.03
N ALA A 8 7.33 -2.77 2.32
CA ALA A 8 6.60 -1.76 1.57
C ALA A 8 7.30 -1.36 0.26
N ALA A 9 8.14 -2.27 -0.26
CA ALA A 9 8.78 -2.13 -1.56
C ALA A 9 7.78 -1.76 -2.67
N ALA A 10 6.57 -2.33 -2.66
CA ALA A 10 5.51 -2.01 -3.62
C ALA A 10 5.09 -0.54 -3.64
N ALA A 11 4.92 0.08 -2.47
CA ALA A 11 4.60 1.50 -2.37
C ALA A 11 5.81 2.36 -2.73
N ALA A 12 7.02 1.96 -2.31
CA ALA A 12 8.25 2.66 -2.65
C ALA A 12 8.48 2.71 -4.17
N LEU A 13 8.23 1.62 -4.91
CA LEU A 13 8.33 1.56 -6.38
C LEU A 13 7.45 2.60 -7.09
N CYS A 14 6.31 2.98 -6.51
CA CYS A 14 5.42 3.98 -7.08
C CYS A 14 5.84 5.44 -6.82
N PHE A 15 6.62 5.68 -5.76
CA PHE A 15 6.98 7.02 -5.30
C PHE A 15 8.48 7.33 -5.34
N ALA A 16 9.32 6.33 -5.63
CA ALA A 16 10.73 6.56 -5.88
C ALA A 16 10.85 7.48 -7.12
N PRO A 17 11.50 8.66 -7.01
CA PRO A 17 12.02 9.31 -8.19
C PRO A 17 13.02 8.35 -8.84
N ASP A 18 13.12 8.33 -10.18
CA ASP A 18 14.10 7.51 -10.92
C ASP A 18 15.53 7.81 -10.44
N SER A 19 15.96 7.17 -9.35
CA SER A 19 17.32 7.22 -8.87
C SER A 19 18.08 6.22 -9.72
N SER A 20 18.86 6.76 -10.65
CA SER A 20 19.80 6.05 -11.50
C SER A 20 20.95 5.35 -10.74
N ASP A 21 20.86 5.25 -9.42
CA ASP A 21 21.89 4.71 -8.54
C ASP A 21 21.23 3.74 -7.56
N ASP A 22 21.03 2.49 -7.98
CA ASP A 22 20.99 1.37 -7.06
C ASP A 22 21.83 0.24 -7.66
N ASP A 23 22.82 -0.19 -6.87
CA ASP A 23 23.74 -1.26 -7.21
C ASP A 23 22.97 -2.53 -7.57
N ASN A 24 23.13 -2.96 -8.82
CA ASN A 24 22.55 -4.16 -9.39
C ASN A 24 22.79 -5.39 -8.49
N ILE A 25 21.77 -5.79 -7.73
CA ILE A 25 21.57 -7.19 -7.36
C ILE A 25 20.63 -7.77 -8.41
N PHE A 26 21.18 -8.00 -9.61
CA PHE A 26 20.55 -8.85 -10.62
C PHE A 26 21.53 -9.99 -10.89
N ASP A 27 21.06 -11.22 -10.70
CA ASP A 27 21.72 -12.39 -11.27
C ASP A 27 21.78 -12.21 -12.80
N ASP A 28 22.97 -12.40 -13.38
CA ASP A 28 23.37 -12.07 -14.76
C ASP A 28 22.62 -12.82 -15.89
N ASP A 29 21.56 -13.60 -15.57
CA ASP A 29 20.89 -14.50 -16.52
C ASP A 29 19.45 -14.11 -16.91
N GLU A 30 18.86 -13.05 -16.33
CA GLU A 30 17.52 -12.57 -16.73
C GLU A 30 17.60 -11.38 -17.70
N GLN A 31 17.21 -11.60 -18.97
CA GLN A 31 17.02 -10.50 -19.91
C GLN A 31 15.96 -9.52 -19.39
N PRO A 32 16.18 -8.19 -19.48
CA PRO A 32 15.20 -7.22 -19.02
C PRO A 32 13.86 -7.42 -19.73
N VAL A 33 12.78 -7.49 -18.94
CA VAL A 33 11.44 -7.74 -19.44
C VAL A 33 10.86 -6.45 -20.04
N PHE A 34 11.25 -6.16 -21.28
CA PHE A 34 10.70 -5.05 -22.07
C PHE A 34 9.20 -5.29 -22.37
N LEU A 35 8.31 -4.60 -21.66
CA LEU A 35 6.86 -4.61 -21.88
C LEU A 35 6.43 -3.22 -22.36
N SER A 36 6.04 -3.16 -23.64
CA SER A 36 5.47 -1.95 -24.21
C SER A 36 4.05 -1.71 -23.71
N LYS A 37 3.57 -0.46 -23.82
CA LYS A 37 2.18 -0.12 -23.46
C LYS A 37 1.12 -0.98 -24.17
N ASP A 38 1.42 -1.41 -25.39
CA ASP A 38 0.53 -2.20 -26.25
C ASP A 38 0.75 -3.73 -26.09
N PHE A 39 1.66 -4.15 -25.19
CA PHE A 39 2.05 -5.55 -25.05
C PHE A 39 0.82 -6.44 -24.82
N LEU A 40 0.00 -6.14 -23.82
CA LEU A 40 -1.21 -6.92 -23.53
C LEU A 40 -2.24 -6.87 -24.66
N VAL A 41 -2.33 -5.75 -25.40
CA VAL A 41 -3.20 -5.66 -26.58
C VAL A 41 -2.78 -6.70 -27.63
N SER A 42 -1.47 -6.88 -27.83
CA SER A 42 -0.92 -7.84 -28.79
C SER A 42 -1.01 -9.31 -28.36
N VAL A 43 -1.08 -9.59 -27.05
CA VAL A 43 -1.17 -10.96 -26.52
C VAL A 43 -2.51 -11.60 -26.91
N SER A 44 -2.50 -12.74 -27.58
CA SER A 44 -3.75 -13.46 -27.92
C SER A 44 -4.02 -14.59 -26.92
N LEU A 45 -5.24 -14.62 -26.34
CA LEU A 45 -5.67 -15.65 -25.38
C LEU A 45 -6.62 -16.70 -25.97
N ASP A 46 -6.98 -16.59 -27.26
CA ASP A 46 -7.94 -17.49 -27.89
C ASP A 46 -7.28 -18.83 -28.26
N SER A 47 -7.81 -19.91 -27.67
CA SER A 47 -7.42 -21.32 -27.80
C SER A 47 -5.93 -21.59 -27.55
N LEU A 48 -5.61 -22.38 -26.53
CA LEU A 48 -4.27 -22.92 -26.24
C LEU A 48 -3.74 -23.87 -27.33
N ASP A 49 -4.28 -23.80 -28.54
CA ASP A 49 -3.93 -24.65 -29.66
C ASP A 49 -2.81 -24.00 -30.50
N GLU A 50 -1.62 -24.57 -30.32
CA GLU A 50 -0.61 -24.85 -31.37
C GLU A 50 0.33 -23.74 -31.88
N LYS A 51 0.67 -22.69 -31.11
CA LYS A 51 1.89 -21.90 -31.41
C LYS A 51 2.77 -21.64 -30.19
N PRO A 52 4.03 -22.16 -30.16
CA PRO A 52 4.95 -22.00 -29.03
C PRO A 52 5.32 -20.53 -28.77
N GLU A 53 5.23 -19.65 -29.76
CA GLU A 53 5.49 -18.21 -29.61
C GLU A 53 4.43 -17.49 -28.77
N LYS A 54 3.16 -17.94 -28.81
CA LYS A 54 2.07 -17.31 -28.05
C LYS A 54 2.17 -17.64 -26.57
N LEU A 55 2.48 -18.89 -26.25
CA LEU A 55 2.70 -19.34 -24.88
C LEU A 55 3.86 -18.58 -24.23
N LYS A 56 4.93 -18.30 -24.99
CA LYS A 56 6.06 -17.49 -24.52
C LYS A 56 5.66 -16.07 -24.12
N GLN A 57 4.70 -15.44 -24.80
CA GLN A 57 4.27 -14.07 -24.43
C GLN A 57 3.49 -14.05 -23.11
N VAL A 58 2.58 -15.01 -22.92
CA VAL A 58 1.84 -15.14 -21.65
C VAL A 58 2.80 -15.44 -20.51
N GLN A 59 3.69 -16.43 -20.68
CA GLN A 59 4.73 -16.78 -19.71
C GLN A 59 5.62 -15.58 -19.36
N ARG A 60 5.98 -14.74 -20.35
CA ARG A 60 6.77 -13.53 -20.10
C ARG A 60 6.05 -12.55 -19.17
N TYR A 61 4.75 -12.37 -19.33
CA TYR A 61 3.97 -11.50 -18.44
C TYR A 61 3.76 -12.14 -17.06
N GLU A 62 3.58 -13.46 -17.00
CA GLU A 62 3.51 -14.22 -15.74
C GLU A 62 4.82 -14.07 -14.95
N SER A 63 5.97 -14.26 -15.59
CA SER A 63 7.28 -14.04 -14.96
C SER A 63 7.45 -12.60 -14.48
N TYR A 64 7.03 -11.61 -15.28
CA TYR A 64 7.05 -10.21 -14.84
C TYR A 64 6.21 -9.98 -13.58
N LEU A 65 4.96 -10.48 -13.56
CA LEU A 65 4.09 -10.37 -12.38
C LEU A 65 4.71 -11.06 -11.17
N GLN A 66 5.27 -12.26 -11.34
CA GLN A 66 5.94 -13.00 -10.28
C GLN A 66 7.15 -12.26 -9.72
N SER A 67 8.00 -11.69 -10.58
CA SER A 67 9.16 -10.89 -10.14
C SER A 67 8.70 -9.64 -9.38
N MET A 68 7.68 -8.93 -9.88
CA MET A 68 7.14 -7.74 -9.20
C MET A 68 6.49 -8.07 -7.86
N LEU A 69 5.77 -9.19 -7.76
CA LEU A 69 5.21 -9.69 -6.51
C LEU A 69 6.31 -10.14 -5.54
N ALA A 70 7.38 -10.78 -6.02
CA ALA A 70 8.50 -11.19 -5.19
C ALA A 70 9.26 -9.99 -4.62
N ILE A 71 9.50 -8.95 -5.43
CA ILE A 71 10.12 -7.69 -4.98
C ILE A 71 9.23 -6.99 -3.96
N GLY A 72 7.91 -6.96 -4.21
CA GLY A 72 6.92 -6.32 -3.35
C GLY A 72 6.41 -7.17 -2.19
N GLU A 73 7.06 -8.30 -1.89
CA GLU A 73 6.71 -9.23 -0.80
C GLU A 73 5.24 -9.70 -0.80
N GLY A 74 4.72 -9.99 -2.00
CA GLY A 74 3.37 -10.53 -2.19
C GLY A 74 2.33 -9.49 -2.59
N GLU A 75 2.71 -8.22 -2.76
CA GLU A 75 1.85 -7.21 -3.40
C GLU A 75 2.61 -6.33 -4.38
N THR A 76 1.91 -5.81 -5.39
CA THR A 76 2.48 -4.85 -6.32
C THR A 76 1.40 -3.98 -6.96
N ILE A 77 1.80 -2.83 -7.50
CA ILE A 77 0.94 -1.95 -8.27
C ILE A 77 1.37 -2.01 -9.73
N ILE A 78 0.43 -2.35 -10.61
CA ILE A 78 0.66 -2.49 -12.04
C ILE A 78 -0.14 -1.41 -12.76
N GLU A 79 0.52 -0.63 -13.62
CA GLU A 79 -0.15 0.33 -14.51
C GLU A 79 -0.23 -0.22 -15.94
N LEU A 80 -1.46 -0.40 -16.43
CA LEU A 80 -1.74 -0.84 -17.79
C LEU A 80 -1.78 0.36 -18.75
N GLY A 81 -1.26 0.14 -19.96
CA GLY A 81 -1.15 1.18 -20.98
C GLY A 81 0.04 2.11 -20.78
N VAL A 82 1.04 1.69 -20.00
CA VAL A 82 2.32 2.38 -19.82
C VAL A 82 3.44 1.43 -20.22
N SER A 83 4.42 1.94 -20.96
CA SER A 83 5.64 1.21 -21.26
C SER A 83 6.54 1.20 -20.03
N ILE A 84 7.12 0.05 -19.66
CA ILE A 84 8.02 -0.03 -18.49
C ILE A 84 9.25 0.86 -18.69
N ASP A 85 9.79 0.90 -19.91
CA ASP A 85 11.07 1.54 -20.22
C ASP A 85 10.94 3.02 -20.63
N ASP A 86 9.72 3.49 -20.93
CA ASP A 86 9.49 4.84 -21.43
C ASP A 86 8.22 5.45 -20.84
N ALA A 87 8.41 6.26 -19.80
CA ALA A 87 7.35 6.99 -19.12
C ALA A 87 6.64 8.03 -20.02
N LEU A 88 7.16 8.36 -21.20
CA LEU A 88 6.47 9.24 -22.17
C LEU A 88 5.47 8.45 -23.02
N GLN A 89 5.63 7.13 -23.15
CA GLN A 89 4.73 6.26 -23.90
C GLN A 89 3.63 5.72 -23.00
N ARG A 90 2.66 6.61 -22.72
CA ARG A 90 1.49 6.30 -21.89
C ARG A 90 0.20 6.44 -22.69
N GLY A 91 -0.77 5.63 -22.28
CA GLY A 91 -2.14 5.71 -22.74
C GLY A 91 -2.44 4.81 -23.93
N LEU A 92 -3.57 4.13 -23.80
CA LEU A 92 -4.21 3.29 -24.80
C LEU A 92 -5.55 3.91 -25.23
N SER A 93 -6.08 3.49 -26.38
CA SER A 93 -7.47 3.78 -26.69
C SER A 93 -8.38 3.06 -25.70
N GLN A 94 -9.61 3.56 -25.51
CA GLN A 94 -10.58 2.93 -24.59
C GLN A 94 -10.77 1.43 -24.87
N LYS A 95 -10.87 1.06 -26.16
CA LYS A 95 -11.06 -0.33 -26.57
C LYS A 95 -9.84 -1.20 -26.28
N ASP A 96 -8.64 -0.67 -26.52
CA ASP A 96 -7.39 -1.39 -26.29
C ASP A 96 -7.10 -1.56 -24.79
N LEU A 97 -7.50 -0.58 -23.98
CA LEU A 97 -7.42 -0.69 -22.53
C LEU A 97 -8.36 -1.80 -22.01
N GLU A 98 -9.62 -1.83 -22.43
CA GLU A 98 -10.58 -2.88 -22.04
C GLU A 98 -10.06 -4.30 -22.40
N ILE A 99 -9.43 -4.43 -23.58
CA ILE A 99 -8.78 -5.68 -24.00
C ILE A 99 -7.60 -6.02 -23.07
N SER A 100 -6.79 -5.04 -22.71
CA SER A 100 -5.62 -5.22 -21.83
C SER A 100 -6.04 -5.62 -20.41
N GLU A 101 -7.07 -4.98 -19.87
CA GLU A 101 -7.66 -5.27 -18.55
C GLU A 101 -8.19 -6.71 -18.49
N ALA A 102 -8.99 -7.12 -19.48
CA ALA A 102 -9.54 -8.46 -19.53
C ALA A 102 -8.45 -9.55 -19.64
N LYS A 103 -7.32 -9.24 -20.28
CA LYS A 103 -6.17 -10.15 -20.37
C LYS A 103 -5.36 -10.16 -19.09
N HIS A 104 -5.12 -9.00 -18.50
CA HIS A 104 -4.46 -8.86 -17.20
C HIS A 104 -5.18 -9.71 -16.14
N ASP A 105 -6.50 -9.56 -16.01
CA ASP A 105 -7.31 -10.31 -15.05
C ASP A 105 -7.23 -11.84 -15.25
N ARG A 106 -7.09 -12.30 -16.50
CA ARG A 106 -6.94 -13.73 -16.80
C ARG A 106 -5.55 -14.24 -16.43
N ILE A 107 -4.50 -13.49 -16.78
CA ILE A 107 -3.11 -13.92 -16.51
C ILE A 107 -2.79 -13.83 -15.01
N VAL A 108 -3.32 -12.82 -14.29
CA VAL A 108 -3.17 -12.70 -12.83
C VAL A 108 -3.76 -13.92 -12.10
N LYS A 109 -4.87 -14.50 -12.60
CA LYS A 109 -5.42 -15.74 -12.05
C LYS A 109 -4.51 -16.95 -12.26
N ASN A 110 -3.76 -17.01 -13.36
CA ASN A 110 -2.82 -18.11 -13.63
C ASN A 110 -1.66 -18.13 -12.63
N VAL A 111 -1.23 -16.96 -12.17
CA VAL A 111 -0.15 -16.83 -11.16
C VAL A 111 -0.65 -16.99 -9.71
N GLY A 112 -1.95 -17.25 -9.50
CA GLY A 112 -2.53 -17.42 -8.16
C GLY A 112 -2.65 -16.12 -7.36
N ALA A 113 -2.80 -14.99 -8.05
CA ALA A 113 -2.96 -13.67 -7.43
C ALA A 113 -4.34 -13.08 -7.74
N VAL A 114 -4.68 -12.02 -6.99
CA VAL A 114 -5.90 -11.24 -7.15
C VAL A 114 -5.55 -9.84 -7.63
N ALA A 115 -6.13 -9.43 -8.75
CA ALA A 115 -6.06 -8.07 -9.25
C ALA A 115 -7.29 -7.27 -8.78
N THR A 116 -7.04 -6.11 -8.19
CA THR A 116 -8.05 -5.13 -7.80
C THR A 116 -7.81 -3.85 -8.59
N HIS A 117 -8.79 -3.44 -9.40
CA HIS A 117 -8.75 -2.14 -10.07
C HIS A 117 -8.77 -0.99 -9.06
N LEU A 118 -7.80 -0.08 -9.14
CA LEU A 118 -7.69 1.08 -8.25
C LEU A 118 -8.24 2.35 -8.91
N VAL A 119 -7.77 2.66 -10.13
CA VAL A 119 -8.11 3.91 -10.81
C VAL A 119 -7.84 3.80 -12.31
N THR A 120 -8.70 4.44 -13.11
CA THR A 120 -8.44 4.72 -14.53
C THR A 120 -8.21 6.21 -14.69
N LYS A 121 -7.10 6.59 -15.33
CA LYS A 121 -6.75 7.97 -15.66
C LYS A 121 -6.99 8.23 -17.13
N GLN A 122 -7.54 9.40 -17.45
CA GLN A 122 -7.74 9.86 -18.83
C GLN A 122 -6.87 11.09 -19.09
N SER A 123 -6.13 11.07 -20.19
CA SER A 123 -5.40 12.22 -20.72
C SER A 123 -5.72 12.40 -22.20
N GLY A 124 -6.53 13.40 -22.51
CA GLY A 124 -7.07 13.58 -23.86
C GLY A 124 -7.95 12.39 -24.28
N GLY A 125 -7.58 11.72 -25.38
CA GLY A 125 -8.26 10.53 -25.90
C GLY A 125 -7.64 9.19 -25.47
N LEU A 126 -6.67 9.22 -24.56
CA LEU A 126 -5.93 8.05 -24.10
C LEU A 126 -6.18 7.76 -22.62
N PHE A 127 -6.10 6.48 -22.25
CA PHE A 127 -6.45 5.96 -20.94
C PHE A 127 -5.36 5.03 -20.38
N THR A 128 -5.13 5.08 -19.07
CA THR A 128 -4.32 4.10 -18.32
C THR A 128 -5.11 3.60 -17.11
N SER A 129 -4.89 2.34 -16.72
CA SER A 129 -5.54 1.75 -15.54
C SER A 129 -4.51 1.20 -14.56
N THR A 130 -4.67 1.52 -13.29
CA THR A 130 -3.81 1.07 -12.21
C THR A 130 -4.50 -0.03 -11.43
N TYR A 131 -3.80 -1.14 -11.22
CA TYR A 131 -4.26 -2.31 -10.50
C TYR A 131 -3.36 -2.58 -9.29
N LEU A 132 -3.96 -2.96 -8.18
CA LEU A 132 -3.30 -3.60 -7.06
C LEU A 132 -3.35 -5.11 -7.29
N VAL A 133 -2.20 -5.76 -7.38
CA VAL A 133 -2.09 -7.21 -7.50
C VAL A 133 -1.53 -7.76 -6.19
N ARG A 134 -2.22 -8.74 -5.59
CA ARG A 134 -1.81 -9.39 -4.34
C ARG A 134 -1.86 -10.91 -4.48
N ASN A 135 -0.88 -11.60 -3.89
CA ASN A 135 -0.98 -13.04 -3.71
C ASN A 135 -2.20 -13.39 -2.84
N GLU A 136 -2.85 -14.51 -3.12
CA GLU A 136 -3.73 -15.12 -2.14
C GLU A 136 -2.86 -15.64 -1.00
N ILE A 137 -2.93 -14.99 0.16
CA ILE A 137 -2.17 -15.41 1.33
C ILE A 137 -2.92 -16.55 2.03
N GLU A 138 -2.20 -17.55 2.54
CA GLU A 138 -2.78 -18.57 3.42
C GLU A 138 -3.32 -17.88 4.70
N ALA A 139 -4.39 -18.42 5.28
CA ALA A 139 -4.85 -17.95 6.58
C ALA A 139 -3.66 -17.98 7.55
N GLU A 140 -3.44 -16.92 8.33
CA GLU A 140 -2.34 -16.75 9.30
C GLU A 140 -1.07 -15.99 8.86
N ASP A 141 -0.90 -15.59 7.60
CA ASP A 141 0.20 -14.70 7.20
C ASP A 141 -0.31 -13.36 6.64
N PHE A 142 0.39 -12.26 6.93
CA PHE A 142 0.03 -10.91 6.46
C PHE A 142 1.26 -10.03 6.31
N ILE A 143 1.20 -9.13 5.33
CA ILE A 143 2.25 -8.11 5.15
C ILE A 143 2.06 -7.03 6.24
N GLU A 144 3.06 -6.82 7.11
CA GLU A 144 3.02 -5.75 8.12
C GLU A 144 3.85 -4.54 7.70
N VAL A 145 3.27 -3.34 7.72
CA VAL A 145 4.00 -2.07 7.58
C VAL A 145 3.83 -1.22 8.81
N ARG A 146 4.94 -0.81 9.44
CA ARG A 146 4.95 0.00 10.66
C ARG A 146 5.22 1.46 10.30
N VAL A 147 4.28 2.33 10.64
CA VAL A 147 4.33 3.77 10.33
C VAL A 147 4.35 4.57 11.61
N ALA A 148 5.47 5.23 11.90
CA ALA A 148 5.56 6.18 13.01
C ALA A 148 4.90 7.50 12.65
N VAL A 149 4.03 8.01 13.52
CA VAL A 149 3.32 9.27 13.33
C VAL A 149 3.95 10.35 14.21
N VAL A 150 4.63 11.30 13.58
CA VAL A 150 5.35 12.39 14.25
C VAL A 150 4.84 13.75 13.80
N GLY A 151 5.06 14.76 14.64
CA GLY A 151 4.58 16.11 14.36
C GLY A 151 4.28 16.88 15.64
N ASN A 152 4.16 18.21 15.52
CA ASN A 152 3.96 19.08 16.67
C ASN A 152 2.64 18.79 17.43
N VAL A 153 2.50 19.36 18.63
CA VAL A 153 1.22 19.44 19.34
C VAL A 153 0.17 20.06 18.42
N ASP A 154 -1.05 19.53 18.48
CA ASP A 154 -2.19 19.99 17.68
C ASP A 154 -2.03 19.90 16.15
N ALA A 155 -1.09 19.09 15.66
CA ALA A 155 -0.99 18.73 14.24
C ALA A 155 -2.07 17.73 13.80
N GLY A 156 -2.89 17.23 14.73
CA GLY A 156 -3.98 16.30 14.42
C GLY A 156 -3.58 14.82 14.33
N LYS A 157 -2.42 14.42 14.87
CA LYS A 157 -1.90 13.03 14.83
C LYS A 157 -2.88 11.98 15.30
N SER A 158 -3.18 11.99 16.59
CA SER A 158 -4.10 11.03 17.22
C SER A 158 -5.54 11.19 16.71
N THR A 159 -5.91 12.39 16.24
CA THR A 159 -7.21 12.60 15.60
C THR A 159 -7.30 11.87 14.27
N LEU A 160 -6.31 12.03 13.38
CA LEU A 160 -6.27 11.34 12.09
C LEU A 160 -6.21 9.83 12.28
N LEU A 161 -5.36 9.34 13.19
CA LEU A 161 -5.29 7.93 13.51
C LEU A 161 -6.62 7.37 14.01
N GLY A 162 -7.29 8.07 14.92
CA GLY A 162 -8.60 7.66 15.42
C GLY A 162 -9.64 7.56 14.30
N VAL A 163 -9.62 8.48 13.34
CA VAL A 163 -10.50 8.44 12.17
C VAL A 163 -10.18 7.25 11.27
N LEU A 164 -8.90 7.03 10.96
CA LEU A 164 -8.45 5.96 10.06
C LEU A 164 -8.73 4.56 10.64
N THR A 165 -8.44 4.34 11.92
CA THR A 165 -8.49 2.99 12.50
C THR A 165 -9.89 2.61 12.98
N HIS A 166 -10.70 3.58 13.41
CA HIS A 166 -12.03 3.33 13.96
C HIS A 166 -13.18 3.69 13.00
N SER A 167 -12.90 4.18 11.80
CA SER A 167 -13.89 4.59 10.80
C SER A 167 -14.95 5.58 11.35
N THR A 168 -14.57 6.40 12.32
CA THR A 168 -15.44 7.42 12.94
C THR A 168 -14.84 8.79 12.75
N LEU A 169 -15.59 9.71 12.14
CA LEU A 169 -15.19 11.10 12.01
C LEU A 169 -15.05 11.77 13.38
N ASP A 170 -14.05 12.63 13.49
CA ASP A 170 -13.88 13.46 14.67
C ASP A 170 -14.95 14.56 14.68
N ASP A 171 -15.47 14.87 15.85
CA ASP A 171 -16.50 15.91 16.06
C ASP A 171 -15.89 17.30 16.32
N GLY A 172 -14.57 17.43 16.17
CA GLY A 172 -13.80 18.62 16.52
C GLY A 172 -13.62 18.82 18.03
N ARG A 173 -14.17 17.94 18.87
CA ARG A 173 -13.97 17.90 20.33
C ARG A 173 -13.06 16.74 20.76
N GLY A 174 -12.56 15.99 19.79
CA GLY A 174 -11.62 14.90 20.00
C GLY A 174 -12.28 13.55 20.23
N LEU A 175 -13.51 13.34 19.76
CA LEU A 175 -14.17 12.04 19.78
C LEU A 175 -13.29 10.92 19.20
N ALA A 176 -12.61 11.18 18.07
CA ALA A 176 -11.76 10.19 17.42
C ALA A 176 -10.48 9.94 18.22
N ARG A 177 -9.80 11.01 18.70
CA ARG A 177 -8.53 10.86 19.45
C ARG A 177 -8.73 10.24 20.84
N GLN A 178 -9.90 10.42 21.46
CA GLN A 178 -10.20 9.86 22.78
C GLN A 178 -10.17 8.33 22.77
N LYS A 179 -10.47 7.69 21.62
CA LYS A 179 -10.36 6.24 21.47
C LYS A 179 -8.93 5.72 21.58
N LEU A 180 -7.93 6.59 21.37
CA LEU A 180 -6.52 6.23 21.41
C LEU A 180 -5.85 6.53 22.77
N PHE A 181 -6.52 7.29 23.64
CA PHE A 181 -5.96 7.67 24.93
C PHE A 181 -5.92 6.48 25.90
N ARG A 182 -4.78 6.35 26.58
CA ARG A 182 -4.46 5.21 27.47
C ARG A 182 -4.41 5.61 28.93
N HIS A 183 -4.15 6.88 29.20
CA HIS A 183 -3.98 7.37 30.56
C HIS A 183 -4.98 8.47 30.90
N LYS A 184 -5.40 8.51 32.18
CA LYS A 184 -6.37 9.48 32.69
C LYS A 184 -5.99 10.94 32.35
N HIS A 185 -4.72 11.29 32.49
CA HIS A 185 -4.24 12.64 32.18
C HIS A 185 -4.27 12.98 30.68
N GLU A 186 -4.31 12.00 29.78
CA GLU A 186 -4.50 12.25 28.34
C GLU A 186 -5.94 12.67 28.05
N PHE A 187 -6.92 12.05 28.72
CA PHE A 187 -8.33 12.48 28.67
C PHE A 187 -8.52 13.86 29.29
N GLU A 188 -7.88 14.14 30.44
CA GLU A 188 -7.99 15.44 31.12
C GLU A 188 -7.32 16.58 30.34
N SER A 189 -6.16 16.32 29.73
CA SER A 189 -5.39 17.35 29.01
C SER A 189 -5.70 17.42 27.51
N GLY A 190 -6.34 16.40 26.95
CA GLY A 190 -6.55 16.25 25.51
C GLY A 190 -5.27 16.02 24.71
N ARG A 191 -4.18 15.60 25.35
CA ARG A 191 -2.86 15.44 24.72
C ARG A 191 -2.31 14.03 24.92
N THR A 192 -1.78 13.45 23.84
CA THR A 192 -1.04 12.19 23.85
C THR A 192 0.29 12.36 24.56
N SER A 193 0.58 11.44 25.47
CA SER A 193 1.76 11.45 26.35
C SER A 193 2.57 10.15 26.30
N SER A 194 1.93 9.08 25.80
CA SER A 194 2.47 7.73 25.69
C SER A 194 2.71 7.35 24.22
N VAL A 195 3.45 6.27 24.00
CA VAL A 195 3.52 5.65 22.67
C VAL A 195 2.25 4.83 22.47
N GLY A 196 1.47 5.18 21.45
CA GLY A 196 0.28 4.48 20.99
C GLY A 196 0.62 3.49 19.87
N ASN A 197 -0.12 2.39 19.79
CA ASN A 197 -0.14 1.51 18.63
C ASN A 197 -1.59 1.29 18.25
N ASP A 198 -1.91 1.40 16.96
CA ASP A 198 -3.21 1.09 16.39
C ASP A 198 -2.99 0.48 15.00
N ILE A 199 -3.91 -0.39 14.58
CA ILE A 199 -3.77 -1.13 13.32
C ILE A 199 -4.88 -0.79 12.32
N LEU A 200 -4.54 -0.87 11.04
CA LEU A 200 -5.46 -0.77 9.91
C LEU A 200 -5.23 -1.95 8.97
N GLY A 201 -6.23 -2.83 8.87
CA GLY A 201 -6.19 -4.03 8.05
C GLY A 201 -6.83 -3.84 6.67
N PHE A 202 -6.21 -4.44 5.66
CA PHE A 202 -6.66 -4.48 4.28
C PHE A 202 -6.81 -5.92 3.81
N GLY A 203 -7.94 -6.23 3.18
CA GLY A 203 -8.17 -7.53 2.55
C GLY A 203 -7.35 -7.72 1.29
N VAL A 204 -7.38 -8.94 0.73
CA VAL A 204 -6.74 -9.25 -0.56
C VAL A 204 -7.28 -8.34 -1.68
N ASP A 205 -8.55 -7.93 -1.58
CA ASP A 205 -9.23 -7.00 -2.49
C ASP A 205 -8.93 -5.51 -2.22
N GLY A 206 -7.99 -5.20 -1.31
CA GLY A 206 -7.63 -3.83 -0.96
C GLY A 206 -8.66 -3.08 -0.11
N LYS A 207 -9.77 -3.71 0.32
CA LYS A 207 -10.77 -3.05 1.16
C LYS A 207 -10.36 -3.04 2.63
N VAL A 208 -10.77 -1.99 3.34
CA VAL A 208 -10.54 -1.86 4.79
C VAL A 208 -11.39 -2.89 5.56
N ILE A 209 -10.73 -3.61 6.48
CA ILE A 209 -11.34 -4.66 7.31
C ILE A 209 -11.78 -4.16 8.68
N ASN A 210 -11.22 -3.03 9.15
CA ASN A 210 -11.53 -2.44 10.45
C ASN A 210 -13.04 -2.17 10.60
N ARG A 211 -13.73 -3.13 11.21
CA ARG A 211 -15.16 -3.05 11.53
C ARG A 211 -15.27 -3.08 13.05
N PRO A 212 -15.49 -1.93 13.70
CA PRO A 212 -15.70 -1.91 15.14
C PRO A 212 -16.94 -2.73 15.49
N ASP A 213 -16.88 -3.49 16.58
CA ASP A 213 -18.02 -4.27 17.03
C ASP A 213 -19.19 -3.35 17.40
N ASN A 214 -20.38 -3.69 16.91
CA ASN A 214 -21.60 -2.88 17.14
C ASN A 214 -21.96 -2.71 18.62
N HIS A 215 -21.48 -3.58 19.51
CA HIS A 215 -21.79 -3.56 20.94
C HIS A 215 -20.72 -2.87 21.81
N SER A 216 -19.43 -3.09 21.53
CA SER A 216 -18.33 -2.57 22.35
C SER A 216 -17.69 -1.31 21.77
N GLY A 217 -17.87 -1.05 20.47
CA GLY A 217 -17.17 0.01 19.74
C GLY A 217 -15.65 -0.19 19.69
N HIS A 218 -15.14 -1.32 20.19
CA HIS A 218 -13.74 -1.68 20.25
C HIS A 218 -13.35 -2.47 19.01
N LEU A 219 -12.10 -2.32 18.57
CA LEU A 219 -11.54 -3.08 17.46
C LEU A 219 -11.00 -4.41 17.97
N ASP A 220 -11.38 -5.52 17.35
CA ASP A 220 -10.76 -6.82 17.60
C ASP A 220 -9.52 -6.96 16.70
N TRP A 221 -8.35 -6.75 17.30
CA TRP A 221 -7.09 -6.81 16.57
C TRP A 221 -6.78 -8.21 16.05
N VAL A 222 -7.19 -9.26 16.76
CA VAL A 222 -6.94 -10.64 16.35
C VAL A 222 -7.72 -10.94 15.08
N LYS A 223 -8.99 -10.54 15.04
CA LYS A 223 -9.83 -10.68 13.86
C LYS A 223 -9.32 -9.85 12.69
N ILE A 224 -8.88 -8.61 12.93
CA ILE A 224 -8.31 -7.77 11.87
C ILE A 224 -7.09 -8.46 11.27
N CYS A 225 -6.14 -8.94 12.08
CA CYS A 225 -4.95 -9.61 11.57
C CYS A 225 -5.29 -10.90 10.81
N HIS A 226 -6.25 -11.69 11.31
CA HIS A 226 -6.67 -12.94 10.66
C HIS A 226 -7.30 -12.70 9.27
N ASP A 227 -8.16 -11.68 9.15
CA ASP A 227 -8.90 -11.41 7.92
C ASP A 227 -8.09 -10.57 6.91
N SER A 228 -6.93 -10.01 7.31
CA SER A 228 -6.15 -9.07 6.51
C SER A 228 -5.05 -9.73 5.70
N ALA A 229 -4.95 -9.35 4.43
CA ALA A 229 -3.76 -9.62 3.61
C ALA A 229 -2.61 -8.65 3.94
N LYS A 230 -2.94 -7.44 4.38
CA LYS A 230 -1.97 -6.43 4.78
C LYS A 230 -2.43 -5.66 6.01
N VAL A 231 -1.54 -5.44 6.96
CA VAL A 231 -1.78 -4.66 8.17
C VAL A 231 -0.81 -3.47 8.21
N ILE A 232 -1.36 -2.28 8.40
CA ILE A 232 -0.57 -1.09 8.71
C ILE A 232 -0.65 -0.86 10.22
N THR A 233 0.48 -0.97 10.90
CA THR A 233 0.63 -0.66 12.32
C THR A 233 1.10 0.78 12.47
N PHE A 234 0.23 1.64 12.98
CA PHE A 234 0.57 3.03 13.30
C PHE A 234 1.14 3.14 14.70
N ILE A 235 2.28 3.81 14.83
CA ILE A 235 2.91 4.12 16.11
C ILE A 235 2.64 5.60 16.40
N ASP A 236 1.65 5.90 17.24
CA ASP A 236 1.30 7.27 17.63
C ASP A 236 2.33 7.79 18.63
N LEU A 237 3.05 8.84 18.23
CA LEU A 237 4.10 9.42 19.06
C LEU A 237 3.67 10.77 19.63
N ALA A 238 4.07 11.02 20.88
CA ALA A 238 3.76 12.26 21.57
C ALA A 238 4.33 13.47 20.81
N GLY A 239 3.51 14.50 20.65
CA GLY A 239 3.91 15.72 19.92
C GLY A 239 4.53 16.81 20.77
N HIS A 240 4.44 16.72 22.10
CA HIS A 240 4.94 17.76 23.01
C HIS A 240 6.37 17.47 23.43
N GLU A 241 7.23 18.49 23.42
CA GLU A 241 8.65 18.39 23.80
C GLU A 241 8.91 17.73 25.17
N LYS A 242 8.00 17.89 26.15
CA LYS A 242 8.12 17.24 27.47
C LYS A 242 8.12 15.71 27.38
N TYR A 243 7.61 15.16 26.29
CA TYR A 243 7.53 13.72 26.00
C TYR A 243 8.53 13.29 24.91
N LEU A 244 9.52 14.11 24.56
CA LEU A 244 10.51 13.79 23.54
C LEU A 244 11.24 12.46 23.82
N LYS A 245 11.53 12.16 25.09
CA LYS A 245 12.12 10.87 25.49
C LYS A 245 11.22 9.69 25.11
N THR A 246 9.90 9.82 25.30
CA THR A 246 8.90 8.83 24.90
C THR A 246 8.88 8.66 23.38
N THR A 247 8.98 9.75 22.63
CA THR A 247 9.04 9.73 21.15
C THR A 247 10.29 9.04 20.64
N ILE A 248 11.47 9.34 21.20
CA ILE A 248 12.73 8.68 20.85
C ILE A 248 12.64 7.19 21.16
N PHE A 249 12.14 6.83 22.35
CA PHE A 249 11.93 5.43 22.73
C PHE A 249 10.96 4.71 21.79
N GLY A 250 9.90 5.39 21.34
CA GLY A 250 8.97 4.83 20.36
C GLY A 250 9.62 4.55 19.02
N MET A 251 10.42 5.49 18.51
CA MET A 251 11.16 5.34 17.26
C MET A 251 12.19 4.21 17.32
N THR A 252 12.97 4.12 18.40
CA THR A 252 14.03 3.09 18.52
C THR A 252 13.49 1.73 18.92
N GLY A 253 12.43 1.68 19.74
CA GLY A 253 11.84 0.45 20.25
C GLY A 253 10.94 -0.25 19.25
N HIS A 254 10.18 0.49 18.44
CA HIS A 254 9.26 -0.09 17.46
C HIS A 254 9.87 -0.24 16.07
N VAL A 255 10.98 0.44 15.76
CA VAL A 255 11.71 0.35 14.48
C VAL A 255 10.74 0.49 13.28
N PRO A 256 10.13 1.67 13.10
CA PRO A 256 9.15 1.89 12.04
C PRO A 256 9.80 1.79 10.66
N ASP A 257 9.04 1.29 9.69
CA ASP A 257 9.46 1.21 8.28
C ASP A 257 9.28 2.58 7.58
N TYR A 258 8.25 3.35 7.98
CA TYR A 258 8.01 4.72 7.51
C TYR A 258 7.75 5.69 8.64
N THR A 259 7.98 6.96 8.35
CA THR A 259 7.58 8.06 9.23
C THR A 259 6.59 8.98 8.51
N MET A 260 5.38 9.09 9.05
CA MET A 260 4.38 10.07 8.65
C MET A 260 4.59 11.36 9.45
N LEU A 261 5.14 12.39 8.81
CA LEU A 261 5.30 13.71 9.39
C LEU A 261 4.03 14.55 9.19
N MET A 262 3.33 14.83 10.28
CA MET A 262 2.13 15.66 10.28
C MET A 262 2.48 17.11 10.60
N VAL A 263 2.18 17.98 9.65
CA VAL A 263 2.37 19.42 9.76
C VAL A 263 1.01 20.09 9.76
N ARG A 264 0.78 20.96 10.75
CA ARG A 264 -0.42 21.78 10.79
C ARG A 264 -0.37 22.79 9.64
N SER A 265 -1.34 22.74 8.74
CA SER A 265 -1.53 23.80 7.75
C SER A 265 -2.03 25.05 8.50
N HIS A 266 -1.14 26.03 8.69
CA HIS A 266 -1.51 27.32 9.24
C HIS A 266 -1.09 28.42 8.26
N PHE A 267 -2.04 28.83 7.42
CA PHE A 267 -2.02 30.11 6.72
C PHE A 267 -2.79 31.11 7.59
N ILE A 268 -2.09 32.09 8.18
CA ILE A 268 -2.73 33.29 8.75
C ILE A 268 -2.64 34.38 7.67
N HIS A 269 -3.78 34.74 7.11
CA HIS A 269 -3.99 36.08 6.56
C HIS A 269 -5.28 36.62 7.15
N THR A 270 -5.14 37.37 8.23
CA THR A 270 -6.07 38.43 8.69
C THR A 270 -5.29 39.36 9.57
#